data_AF-A0AAE2BTU7-F1
#
_entry.id   AF-A0AAE2BTU7-F1
#
_cell.length_a   1.000
_cell.length_b   1.000
_cell.length_c   1.000
_cell.angle_alpha   90.00
_cell.angle_beta   90.00
_cell.angle_gamma   90.00
#
_symmetry.space_group_name_H-M   'P 1'
#
loop_
_entity.id
_entity.type
_entity.pdbx_description
1 polymer ?
#
loop_
_entity_poly.entity_id
_entity_poly.type
_entity_poly.pdbx_seq_one_letter_code
_entity_poly.pdbx_strand_id
1 'polypeptide(L)'
;MPQAVYTLTKEYKRRICEWIIHLNFSDGYTSNLSRCVDIKELRMHDMKSHDYHIFMQKLTPIAFREMLPKPMRSALTEVSLLFQILCSTLLDVNKVQELEVSIATILCNLEKIFPLAFFD
;
A
#
# COMPACT_ATOMS: atom_id res chain seq x y z
N MET A 1 6.54 26.27 -1.19
CA MET A 1 6.37 25.44 0.02
C MET A 1 7.29 24.24 -0.07
N PRO A 2 7.89 23.75 1.03
CA PRO A 2 8.66 22.52 1.01
C PRO A 2 7.77 21.34 0.63
N GLN A 3 8.32 20.37 -0.11
CA GLN A 3 7.61 19.17 -0.51
C GLN A 3 7.25 18.35 0.74
N ALA A 4 5.99 17.90 0.83
CA ALA A 4 5.55 17.10 1.96
C ALA A 4 6.29 15.75 1.97
N VAL A 5 6.62 15.27 3.17
CA VAL A 5 7.43 14.05 3.37
C VAL A 5 6.80 12.79 2.77
N TYR A 6 5.48 12.78 2.59
CA TYR A 6 4.71 11.69 1.97
C TYR A 6 4.68 11.74 0.43
N THR A 7 5.30 12.76 -0.20
CA THR A 7 5.29 12.89 -1.66
C THR A 7 6.47 12.16 -2.28
N LEU A 8 6.18 11.17 -3.13
CA LEU A 8 7.19 10.47 -3.92
C LEU A 8 7.78 11.37 -5.01
N THR A 9 9.11 11.33 -5.14
CA THR A 9 9.82 11.97 -6.25
C THR A 9 9.47 11.29 -7.58
N LYS A 10 9.69 11.98 -8.71
CA LYS A 10 9.50 11.37 -10.05
C LYS A 10 10.35 10.11 -10.23
N GLU A 11 11.55 10.09 -9.66
CA GLU A 11 12.45 8.93 -9.68
C GLU A 11 11.83 7.73 -8.94
N TYR A 12 11.33 7.92 -7.72
CA TYR A 12 10.68 6.84 -6.97
C TYR A 12 9.39 6.36 -7.65
N LYS A 13 8.57 7.26 -8.21
CA LYS A 13 7.40 6.87 -8.99
C LYS A 13 7.78 6.00 -10.20
N ARG A 14 8.85 6.36 -10.92
CA ARG A 14 9.36 5.56 -12.05
C ARG A 14 9.83 4.19 -11.59
N ARG A 15 10.64 4.11 -10.52
CA ARG A 15 11.09 2.82 -9.96
C ARG A 15 9.93 1.91 -9.59
N ILE A 16 8.86 2.45 -9.00
CA ILE A 16 7.65 1.68 -8.69
C ILE A 16 6.96 1.19 -9.96
N CYS A 17 6.74 2.07 -10.94
CA CYS A 17 6.10 1.71 -12.21
C CYS A 17 6.89 0.59 -12.93
N GLU A 18 8.21 0.74 -13.01
CA GLU A 18 9.10 -0.28 -13.59
C GLU A 18 9.04 -1.58 -12.81
N TRP A 19 9.10 -1.53 -11.47
CA TRP A 19 8.96 -2.73 -10.64
C TRP A 19 7.64 -3.46 -10.91
N ILE A 20 6.52 -2.74 -11.00
CA ILE A 20 5.20 -3.32 -11.27
C ILE A 20 5.11 -3.92 -12.68
N ILE A 21 5.71 -3.29 -13.69
CA ILE A 21 5.76 -3.84 -15.05
C ILE A 21 6.46 -5.21 -15.07
N HIS A 22 7.48 -5.39 -14.24
CA HIS A 22 8.24 -6.64 -14.15
C HIS A 22 7.69 -7.63 -13.11
N LEU A 23 6.65 -7.26 -12.34
CA LEU A 23 5.98 -8.19 -11.45
C LEU A 23 5.22 -9.23 -12.28
N ASN A 24 5.68 -10.47 -12.19
CA ASN A 24 5.01 -11.62 -12.76
C ASN A 24 4.83 -12.68 -11.68
N PHE A 25 3.61 -13.16 -11.50
CA PHE A 25 3.27 -14.22 -10.56
C PHE A 25 2.88 -15.47 -11.35
N SER A 26 3.39 -16.63 -10.93
CA SER A 26 3.28 -17.89 -11.69
C SER A 26 1.89 -18.53 -11.70
N ASP A 27 0.95 -18.06 -10.87
CA ASP A 27 -0.26 -18.81 -10.49
C ASP A 27 -1.55 -17.97 -10.45
N GLY A 28 -1.64 -16.88 -11.22
CA GLY A 28 -2.87 -16.06 -11.26
C GLY A 28 -3.11 -15.27 -9.97
N TYR A 29 -2.10 -15.18 -9.10
CA TYR A 29 -2.09 -14.39 -7.87
C TYR A 29 -2.47 -12.92 -8.06
N THR A 30 -2.19 -12.36 -9.24
CA THR A 30 -2.75 -11.10 -9.73
C THR A 30 -3.06 -11.26 -11.21
N SER A 31 -3.87 -10.34 -11.75
CA SER A 31 -3.88 -10.13 -13.19
C SER A 31 -2.54 -9.52 -13.66
N ASN A 32 -2.35 -9.41 -14.97
CA ASN A 32 -1.14 -8.82 -15.51
C ASN A 32 -1.07 -7.30 -15.21
N LEU A 33 -0.42 -6.95 -14.09
CA LEU A 33 -0.31 -5.57 -13.58
C LEU A 33 0.43 -4.62 -14.53
N SER A 34 1.29 -5.14 -15.42
CA SER A 34 1.99 -4.29 -16.40
C SER A 34 1.02 -3.51 -17.30
N ARG A 35 -0.17 -4.07 -17.56
CA ARG A 35 -1.22 -3.41 -18.36
C ARG A 35 -1.87 -2.24 -17.65
N CYS A 36 -1.71 -2.15 -16.34
CA CYS A 36 -2.28 -1.11 -15.49
C CYS A 36 -1.32 0.07 -15.29
N VAL A 37 -0.12 0.05 -15.89
CA VAL A 37 0.92 1.07 -15.68
C VAL A 37 1.07 1.95 -16.90
N ASP A 38 0.90 3.26 -16.70
CA ASP A 38 1.28 4.29 -17.67
C ASP A 38 2.64 4.87 -17.27
N ILE A 39 3.70 4.35 -17.89
CA ILE A 39 5.08 4.76 -17.59
C ILE A 39 5.40 6.20 -18.00
N LYS A 40 4.63 6.77 -18.95
CA LYS A 40 4.82 8.16 -19.40
C LYS A 40 4.29 9.13 -18.35
N GLU A 41 3.09 8.84 -17.84
CA GLU A 41 2.43 9.65 -16.81
C GLU A 41 2.81 9.24 -15.37
N LEU A 42 3.60 8.18 -15.21
CA LEU A 42 4.04 7.64 -13.91
C LEU A 42 2.87 7.35 -12.96
N ARG A 43 1.82 6.73 -13.50
CA ARG A 43 0.58 6.42 -12.79
C ARG A 43 0.11 5.01 -13.10
N MET A 44 -0.78 4.53 -12.22
CA MET A 44 -1.51 3.29 -12.43
C MET A 44 -2.97 3.58 -12.75
N HIS A 45 -3.58 2.78 -13.61
CA HIS A 45 -4.99 2.87 -14.00
C HIS A 45 -5.57 1.48 -14.27
N ASP A 46 -6.90 1.37 -14.29
CA ASP A 46 -7.64 0.16 -14.71
C ASP A 46 -7.26 -1.14 -13.98
N MET A 47 -6.76 -1.06 -12.75
CA MET A 47 -6.57 -2.23 -11.90
C MET A 47 -7.93 -2.82 -11.53
N LYS A 48 -8.03 -4.15 -11.53
CA LYS A 48 -9.22 -4.84 -11.03
C LYS A 48 -9.26 -4.76 -9.51
N SER A 49 -10.45 -4.87 -8.92
CA SER A 49 -10.62 -4.87 -7.45
C SER A 49 -9.73 -5.92 -6.78
N HIS A 50 -9.63 -7.12 -7.37
CA HIS A 50 -8.73 -8.18 -6.90
C HIS A 50 -7.27 -7.71 -6.80
N ASP A 51 -6.78 -7.05 -7.84
CA ASP A 51 -5.40 -6.56 -7.88
C ASP A 51 -5.16 -5.44 -6.86
N TYR A 52 -6.16 -4.58 -6.65
CA TYR A 52 -6.12 -3.60 -5.57
C TYR A 52 -6.04 -4.27 -4.20
N HIS A 53 -6.83 -5.31 -3.93
CA HIS A 53 -6.77 -6.05 -2.67
C HIS A 53 -5.39 -6.65 -2.42
N ILE A 54 -4.81 -7.31 -3.43
CA ILE A 54 -3.45 -7.87 -3.31
C ILE A 54 -2.42 -6.76 -3.11
N PHE A 55 -2.55 -5.63 -3.81
CA PHE A 55 -1.63 -4.52 -3.68
C PHE A 55 -1.67 -3.91 -2.27
N MET A 56 -2.86 -3.63 -1.75
CA MET A 56 -3.06 -3.09 -0.40
C MET A 56 -2.60 -4.07 0.68
N GLN A 57 -2.91 -5.36 0.54
CA GLN A 57 -2.58 -6.35 1.56
C GLN A 57 -1.10 -6.72 1.56
N LYS A 58 -0.45 -6.84 0.39
CA LYS A 58 0.82 -7.57 0.26
C LYS A 58 1.92 -6.77 -0.43
N LEU A 59 1.60 -6.01 -1.47
CA LEU A 59 2.62 -5.35 -2.30
C LEU A 59 3.02 -3.97 -1.79
N THR A 60 2.12 -3.24 -1.14
CA THR A 60 2.38 -1.90 -0.58
C THR A 60 3.65 -1.82 0.29
N PRO A 61 3.88 -2.67 1.31
CA PRO A 61 5.07 -2.56 2.16
C PRO A 61 6.35 -2.89 1.39
N ILE A 62 6.26 -3.69 0.33
CA ILE A 62 7.37 -4.06 -0.55
C ILE A 62 7.70 -2.91 -1.50
N ALA A 63 6.68 -2.37 -2.17
CA ALA A 63 6.79 -1.31 -3.16
C ALA A 63 7.49 -0.07 -2.62
N PHE A 64 7.21 0.28 -1.36
CA PHE A 64 7.69 1.52 -0.75
C PHE A 64 8.85 1.33 0.25
N ARG A 65 9.38 0.11 0.38
CA ARG A 65 10.37 -0.26 1.43
C ARG A 65 11.61 0.62 1.47
N GLU A 66 12.11 1.03 0.32
CA GLU A 66 13.36 1.82 0.21
C GLU A 66 13.12 3.31 -0.07
N MET A 67 11.86 3.72 -0.25
CA MET A 67 11.52 5.03 -0.81
C MET A 67 10.97 6.02 0.20
N LEU A 68 10.40 5.52 1.30
CA LEU A 68 9.76 6.35 2.33
C LEU A 68 10.53 6.29 3.65
N PRO A 69 10.54 7.37 4.46
CA PRO A 69 11.04 7.34 5.83
C PRO A 69 10.41 6.26 6.70
N LYS A 70 11.14 5.82 7.75
CA LYS A 70 10.72 4.71 8.63
C LYS A 70 9.30 4.86 9.19
N PRO A 71 8.83 6.03 9.69
CA PRO A 71 7.48 6.17 10.21
C PRO A 71 6.39 5.87 9.16
N MET A 72 6.58 6.36 7.93
CA MET A 72 5.65 6.10 6.82
C MET A 72 5.63 4.63 6.40
N ARG A 73 6.80 3.99 6.35
CA ARG A 73 6.86 2.55 6.03
C ARG A 73 6.17 1.70 7.10
N SER A 74 6.32 2.06 8.38
CA SER A 74 5.62 1.38 9.48
C SER A 74 4.11 1.53 9.30
N ALA A 75 3.63 2.76 9.10
CA ALA A 75 2.21 3.02 8.92
C ALA A 75 1.61 2.27 7.72
N LEU A 76 2.29 2.27 6.57
CA LEU A 76 1.85 1.48 5.40
C LEU A 76 1.85 -0.03 5.67
N THR A 77 2.84 -0.52 6.42
CA THR A 77 2.91 -1.94 6.80
C THR A 77 1.76 -2.31 7.74
N GLU A 78 1.48 -1.49 8.74
CA GLU A 78 0.37 -1.64 9.68
C GLU A 78 -0.99 -1.69 8.95
N VAL A 79 -1.22 -0.76 8.01
CA VAL A 79 -2.42 -0.78 7.15
C VAL A 79 -2.50 -2.05 6.32
N SER A 80 -1.39 -2.50 5.74
CA SER A 80 -1.36 -3.72 4.93
C SER A 80 -1.68 -4.96 5.77
N LEU A 81 -1.17 -5.03 7.01
CA LEU A 81 -1.46 -6.10 7.96
C LEU A 81 -2.93 -6.09 8.40
N LEU A 82 -3.50 -4.91 8.63
CA LEU A 82 -4.91 -4.74 8.93
C LEU A 82 -5.78 -5.34 7.82
N PHE A 83 -5.51 -5.01 6.55
CA PHE A 83 -6.26 -5.58 5.42
C PHE A 83 -6.03 -7.10 5.28
N GLN A 84 -4.84 -7.61 5.59
CA GLN A 84 -4.59 -9.06 5.57
C GLN A 84 -5.44 -9.81 6.59
N ILE A 85 -5.64 -9.25 7.79
CA ILE A 85 -6.47 -9.85 8.83
C ILE A 85 -7.94 -9.77 8.42
N LEU A 86 -8.41 -8.59 8.01
CA LEU A 86 -9.82 -8.36 7.64
C LEU A 86 -10.26 -9.18 6.42
N CYS A 87 -9.38 -9.37 5.45
CA CYS A 87 -9.68 -10.13 4.23
C CYS A 87 -9.22 -11.60 4.30
N SER A 88 -8.84 -12.08 5.49
CA SER A 88 -8.45 -13.49 5.66
C SER A 88 -9.65 -14.41 5.43
N THR A 89 -9.43 -15.53 4.73
CA THR A 89 -10.44 -16.57 4.54
C THR A 89 -10.81 -17.28 5.84
N LEU A 90 -9.88 -17.33 6.79
CA LEU A 90 -10.08 -17.85 8.14
C LEU A 90 -9.88 -16.71 9.13
N LEU A 91 -10.96 -16.33 9.82
CA LEU A 91 -10.93 -15.30 10.84
C LEU A 91 -10.52 -15.92 12.19
N ASP A 92 -9.44 -15.39 12.75
CA ASP A 92 -9.00 -15.70 14.11
C ASP A 92 -9.50 -14.58 15.03
N VAL A 93 -10.43 -14.93 15.93
CA VAL A 93 -11.07 -13.98 16.85
C VAL A 93 -10.05 -13.22 17.68
N ASN A 94 -8.96 -13.87 18.10
CA ASN A 94 -7.93 -13.20 18.89
C ASN A 94 -7.22 -12.12 18.07
N LYS A 95 -6.90 -12.41 16.81
CA LYS A 95 -6.28 -11.43 15.90
C LYS A 95 -7.20 -10.26 15.59
N VAL A 96 -8.51 -10.51 15.49
CA VAL A 96 -9.50 -9.45 15.26
C VAL A 96 -9.62 -8.55 16.50
N GLN A 97 -9.62 -9.12 17.71
CA GLN A 97 -9.63 -8.34 18.96
C GLN A 97 -8.35 -7.50 19.12
N GLU A 98 -7.18 -8.08 18.82
CA GLU A 98 -5.91 -7.34 18.80
C GLU A 98 -5.95 -6.20 17.77
N LEU A 99 -6.56 -6.45 16.61
CA LEU A 99 -6.73 -5.44 15.56
C LEU A 99 -7.65 -4.30 16.00
N GLU A 100 -8.76 -4.60 16.67
CA GLU A 100 -9.69 -3.60 17.21
C GLU A 100 -9.01 -2.64 18.18
N VAL A 101 -8.10 -3.14 19.03
CA VAL A 101 -7.29 -2.29 19.91
C VAL A 101 -6.25 -1.51 19.12
N SER A 102 -5.63 -2.14 18.13
CA SER A 102 -4.51 -1.55 17.37
C SER A 102 -4.95 -0.49 16.38
N ILE A 103 -6.18 -0.56 15.83
CA ILE A 103 -6.64 0.32 14.74
C ILE A 103 -6.57 1.81 15.12
N ALA A 104 -6.90 2.16 16.36
CA ALA A 104 -6.81 3.53 16.86
C ALA A 104 -5.35 4.04 16.80
N THR A 105 -4.38 3.18 17.12
CA THR A 105 -2.95 3.51 17.04
C THR A 105 -2.51 3.67 15.58
N ILE A 106 -2.96 2.79 14.69
CA ILE A 106 -2.65 2.86 13.25
C ILE A 106 -3.18 4.18 12.67
N LEU A 107 -4.42 4.55 12.98
CA LEU A 107 -5.02 5.82 12.55
C LEU A 107 -4.23 7.03 13.08
N CYS A 108 -3.92 7.05 14.39
CA CYS A 108 -3.09 8.10 14.97
C CYS A 108 -1.70 8.21 14.31
N ASN A 109 -1.11 7.09 13.89
CA ASN A 109 0.17 7.08 13.17
C ASN A 109 0.04 7.67 11.77
N LEU A 110 -1.07 7.38 11.06
CA LEU A 110 -1.36 7.93 9.74
C LEU A 110 -1.64 9.44 9.81
N GLU A 111 -2.41 9.91 10.79
CA GLU A 111 -2.73 11.34 10.99
C GLU A 111 -1.49 12.19 11.31
N LYS A 112 -0.44 11.60 11.89
CA LYS A 112 0.85 12.29 12.09
C LYS A 112 1.61 12.51 10.78
N ILE A 113 1.27 11.77 9.72
CA ILE A 113 1.95 11.79 8.43
C ILE A 113 1.16 12.61 7.41
N PHE A 114 -0.14 12.33 7.30
CA PHE A 114 -1.02 12.89 6.28
C PHE A 114 -1.83 14.07 6.85
N PRO A 115 -2.19 15.06 6.01
CA PRO A 115 -3.06 16.15 6.44
C PRO A 115 -4.44 15.60 6.84
N LEU A 116 -5.11 16.24 7.81
CA LEU A 116 -6.46 15.83 8.26
C LEU A 116 -7.46 15.71 7.10
N ALA A 117 -7.37 16.61 6.11
CA ALA A 117 -8.18 16.58 4.89
C ALA A 117 -8.02 15.30 4.03
N PHE A 118 -7.06 14.42 4.35
CA PHE A 118 -6.95 13.10 3.73
C PHE A 118 -7.96 12.08 4.29
N PHE A 119 -8.46 12.32 5.51
CA PHE A 119 -9.36 11.41 6.24
C PHE A 119 -10.81 11.89 6.30
N ASP A 120 -11.11 13.04 5.67
CA ASP A 120 -12.46 13.59 5.46
C ASP A 120 -13.12 12.96 4.21
#